data_AF-A0A559NUC0-F1
#
_entry.id   AF-A0A559NUC0-F1
#
_cell.length_a   1.000
_cell.length_b   1.000
_cell.length_c   1.000
_cell.angle_alpha   90.00
_cell.angle_beta   90.00
_cell.angle_gamma   90.00
#
_symmetry.space_group_name_H-M   'P 1'
#
loop_
_entity.id
_entity.type
_entity.pdbx_description
1 polymer ?
#
loop_
_entity_poly.entity_id
_entity_poly.type
_entity_poly.pdbx_seq_one_letter_code
_entity_poly.pdbx_strand_id
1 'polypeptide(L)'
;MTRDFGILKNPLVPLLVLLCSMNTWAQEKKEPFLDDFRGTASVTHNGISLVPSFSLGEPALLIDLKFTKGKLSFEPDMRFDLEGKPWTFIFWLRNKAIDTEIVPKDDFNRNISLVYSFGGENRLKPVRKI
;
A
#
# COMPACT_ATOMS: atom_id res chain seq x y z
N MET A 1 -47.11 -40.36 2.88
CA MET A 1 -45.95 -40.07 3.75
C MET A 1 -46.23 -38.77 4.49
N THR A 2 -47.01 -38.84 5.57
CA THR A 2 -47.49 -37.69 6.35
C THR A 2 -46.48 -37.39 7.46
N ARG A 3 -45.85 -36.21 7.44
CA ARG A 3 -44.88 -35.78 8.46
C ARG A 3 -45.65 -35.40 9.73
N ASP A 4 -45.28 -36.00 10.88
CA ASP A 4 -45.89 -35.72 12.18
C ASP A 4 -45.67 -34.27 12.63
N PHE A 5 -46.74 -33.47 12.65
CA PHE A 5 -46.76 -32.08 13.12
C PHE A 5 -47.03 -31.95 14.64
N GLY A 6 -47.07 -33.05 15.39
CA GLY A 6 -47.42 -33.05 16.83
C GLY A 6 -46.44 -32.26 17.71
N ILE A 7 -45.16 -32.20 17.32
CA ILE A 7 -44.09 -31.55 18.09
C ILE A 7 -44.26 -30.02 18.12
N LEU A 8 -44.85 -29.40 17.09
CA LEU A 8 -45.05 -27.95 17.01
C LEU A 8 -46.19 -27.42 17.88
N LYS A 9 -47.08 -28.30 18.39
CA LYS A 9 -48.23 -27.88 19.21
C LYS A 9 -47.86 -27.60 20.67
N ASN A 10 -46.69 -28.04 21.12
CA ASN A 10 -46.23 -27.80 22.48
C ASN A 10 -45.67 -26.37 22.60
N PRO A 11 -46.24 -25.49 23.45
CA PRO A 11 -45.81 -24.10 23.58
C PRO A 11 -44.36 -23.92 24.07
N LEU A 12 -43.77 -24.95 24.67
CA LEU A 12 -42.37 -24.93 25.11
C LEU A 12 -41.37 -24.99 23.95
N VAL A 13 -41.75 -25.60 22.82
CA VAL A 13 -40.89 -25.76 21.64
C VAL A 13 -40.60 -24.41 20.95
N PRO A 14 -41.60 -23.55 20.61
CA PRO A 14 -41.31 -22.24 20.05
C PRO A 14 -40.60 -21.33 21.06
N LEU A 15 -40.87 -21.48 22.37
CA LEU A 15 -40.18 -20.72 23.41
C LEU A 15 -38.69 -21.06 23.47
N LEU A 16 -38.32 -22.34 23.37
CA LEU A 16 -36.94 -22.79 23.34
C LEU A 16 -36.21 -22.30 22.08
N VAL A 17 -36.88 -22.30 20.92
CA VAL A 17 -36.35 -21.75 19.67
C VAL A 17 -36.11 -20.24 19.78
N LEU A 18 -37.01 -19.52 20.45
CA LEU A 18 -36.88 -18.08 20.72
C LEU A 18 -35.73 -17.76 21.68
N LEU A 19 -35.48 -18.62 22.67
CA LEU A 19 -34.39 -18.44 23.63
C LEU A 19 -33.02 -18.73 22.99
N CYS A 20 -32.95 -19.65 22.01
CA CYS A 20 -31.72 -19.91 21.27
C CYS A 20 -31.31 -18.76 20.33
N SER A 21 -32.26 -17.96 19.81
CA SER A 21 -31.97 -16.85 18.90
C SER A 21 -31.36 -15.61 19.58
N MET A 22 -31.32 -15.57 20.91
CA MET A 22 -30.75 -14.44 21.66
C MET A 22 -29.21 -14.46 21.78
N ASN A 23 -28.55 -15.51 21.29
CA ASN A 23 -27.08 -15.62 21.30
C ASN A 23 -26.46 -14.92 20.08
N THR A 24 -26.63 -13.59 19.98
CA THR A 24 -25.88 -12.80 19.00
C THR A 24 -24.58 -12.32 19.64
N TRP A 25 -23.46 -12.74 19.06
CA TRP A 25 -22.14 -12.25 19.45
C TRP A 25 -21.93 -10.91 18.77
N ALA A 26 -21.71 -9.84 19.53
CA ALA A 26 -21.33 -8.55 18.98
C ALA A 26 -19.92 -8.67 18.38
N GLN A 27 -19.78 -8.55 17.07
CA GLN A 27 -18.47 -8.49 16.43
C GLN A 27 -17.88 -7.10 16.62
N GLU A 28 -16.75 -7.01 17.33
CA GLU A 28 -15.96 -5.79 17.38
C GLU A 28 -15.31 -5.57 16.01
N LYS A 29 -15.63 -4.45 15.35
CA LYS A 29 -15.07 -4.12 14.04
C LYS A 29 -13.62 -3.69 14.21
N LYS A 30 -12.69 -4.63 13.99
CA LYS A 30 -11.26 -4.33 13.98
C LYS A 30 -10.90 -3.57 12.71
N GLU A 31 -10.78 -2.26 12.82
CA GLU A 31 -10.32 -1.42 11.70
C GLU A 31 -8.87 -1.79 11.32
N PRO A 32 -8.54 -1.86 10.03
CA PRO A 32 -7.18 -2.18 9.59
C PRO A 32 -6.22 -1.04 9.93
N PHE A 33 -4.96 -1.38 10.22
CA PHE A 33 -3.91 -0.39 10.54
C PHE A 33 -3.69 0.60 9.40
N LEU A 34 -3.73 0.14 8.15
CA LEU A 34 -3.66 0.95 6.93
C LEU A 34 -4.98 0.87 6.18
N ASP A 35 -5.32 1.95 5.48
CA ASP A 35 -6.52 2.00 4.65
C ASP A 35 -6.22 1.48 3.23
N ASP A 36 -4.99 1.69 2.74
CA ASP A 36 -4.49 1.13 1.47
C ASP A 36 -3.00 0.78 1.61
N PHE A 37 -2.64 -0.41 1.14
CA PHE A 37 -1.26 -0.87 1.03
C PHE A 37 -1.04 -1.48 -0.35
N ARG A 38 0.00 -1.01 -1.05
CA ARG A 38 0.37 -1.53 -2.37
C ARG A 38 1.88 -1.70 -2.43
N GLY A 39 2.31 -2.73 -3.13
CA GLY A 39 3.72 -2.99 -3.38
C GLY A 39 3.91 -3.56 -4.78
N THR A 40 4.98 -3.18 -5.44
CA THR A 40 5.39 -3.73 -6.73
C THR A 40 6.90 -3.96 -6.69
N ALA A 41 7.32 -5.12 -7.17
CA ALA A 41 8.71 -5.44 -7.40
C ALA A 41 8.87 -5.80 -8.87
N SER A 42 9.83 -5.19 -9.56
CA SER A 42 10.05 -5.45 -10.99
C SER A 42 11.53 -5.45 -11.32
N VAL A 43 11.89 -6.18 -12.37
CA VAL A 43 13.25 -6.21 -12.90
C VAL A 43 13.24 -5.55 -14.27
N THR A 44 14.21 -4.68 -14.54
CA THR A 44 14.41 -4.07 -15.85
C THR A 44 15.80 -4.36 -16.36
N HIS A 45 15.92 -4.63 -17.67
CA HIS A 45 17.21 -4.73 -18.36
C HIS A 45 17.93 -3.37 -18.52
N ASN A 46 17.24 -2.25 -18.30
CA ASN A 46 17.74 -0.90 -18.44
C ASN A 46 17.30 -0.11 -17.20
N GLY A 47 18.16 -0.05 -16.18
CA GLY A 47 17.91 0.79 -15.01
C GLY A 47 17.65 2.24 -15.42
N ILE A 48 16.41 2.71 -15.26
CA ILE A 48 16.04 4.11 -15.51
C ILE A 48 16.41 4.90 -14.25
N SER A 49 17.07 6.05 -14.40
CA SER A 49 17.24 7.02 -13.32
C SER A 49 16.49 8.30 -13.64
N LEU A 50 16.01 8.97 -12.60
CA LEU A 50 15.34 10.28 -12.71
C LEU A 50 16.30 11.41 -13.12
N VAL A 51 17.61 11.20 -13.00
CA VAL A 51 18.61 12.14 -13.52
C VAL A 51 19.09 11.63 -14.89
N PRO A 52 18.98 12.43 -15.96
CA PRO A 52 19.20 12.01 -17.35
C PRO A 52 20.54 11.35 -17.68
N SER A 53 21.55 11.48 -16.81
CA SER A 53 22.90 10.93 -17.00
C SER A 53 23.12 9.54 -16.36
N PHE A 54 22.12 8.94 -15.71
CA PHE A 54 22.28 7.68 -14.99
C PHE A 54 21.38 6.57 -15.57
N SER A 55 21.51 6.26 -16.86
CA SER A 55 21.14 4.91 -17.33
C SER A 55 22.23 3.97 -16.85
N LEU A 56 21.88 2.92 -16.11
CA LEU A 56 22.93 2.03 -15.61
C LEU A 56 23.59 1.17 -16.69
N GLY A 57 22.95 1.04 -17.85
CA GLY A 57 23.37 0.06 -18.87
C GLY A 57 23.35 -1.38 -18.36
N GLU A 58 22.85 -1.60 -17.14
CA GLU A 58 22.90 -2.84 -16.39
C GLU A 58 21.51 -3.12 -15.78
N PRO A 59 21.13 -4.40 -15.60
CA PRO A 59 19.84 -4.77 -15.06
C PRO A 59 19.61 -4.30 -13.61
N ALA A 60 18.37 -3.98 -13.29
CA ALA A 60 17.97 -3.37 -12.01
C ALA A 60 16.77 -4.05 -11.39
N LEU A 61 16.76 -4.12 -10.07
CA LEU A 61 15.56 -4.38 -9.27
C LEU A 61 14.95 -3.04 -8.82
N LEU A 62 13.65 -2.89 -9.05
CA LEU A 62 12.83 -1.75 -8.64
C LEU A 62 11.81 -2.24 -7.61
N ILE A 63 11.69 -1.53 -6.50
CA ILE A 63 10.76 -1.82 -5.41
C ILE A 63 9.97 -0.56 -5.11
N ASP A 64 8.69 -0.57 -5.44
CA ASP A 64 7.76 0.52 -5.17
C ASP A 64 6.78 0.09 -4.09
N LEU A 65 6.65 0.85 -3.01
CA LEU A 65 5.65 0.60 -1.99
C LEU A 65 4.79 1.85 -1.78
N LYS A 66 3.58 1.62 -1.27
CA LYS A 66 2.65 2.67 -0.86
C LYS A 66 1.93 2.23 0.40
N PHE A 67 1.98 3.10 1.39
CA PHE A 67 1.27 2.98 2.65
C PHE A 67 0.36 4.19 2.81
N THR A 68 -0.95 3.99 2.97
CA THR A 68 -1.91 5.08 3.16
C THR A 68 -2.73 4.87 4.42
N LYS A 69 -2.83 5.92 5.23
CA LYS A 69 -3.74 5.99 6.39
C LYS A 69 -4.40 7.36 6.43
N GLY A 70 -5.71 7.39 6.23
CA GLY A 70 -6.50 8.60 6.06
C GLY A 70 -5.93 9.49 4.96
N LYS A 71 -5.46 10.66 5.36
CA LYS A 71 -4.93 11.71 4.47
C LYS A 71 -3.41 11.70 4.30
N LEU A 72 -2.72 10.76 4.95
CA LEU A 72 -1.28 10.60 4.90
C LEU A 72 -0.91 9.40 4.02
N SER A 73 0.01 9.61 3.10
CA SER A 73 0.64 8.53 2.32
C SER A 73 2.15 8.60 2.39
N PHE A 74 2.78 7.44 2.56
CA PHE A 74 4.22 7.25 2.46
C PHE A 74 4.51 6.29 1.32
N GLU A 75 5.30 6.72 0.34
CA GLU A 75 5.56 5.96 -0.89
C GLU A 75 7.09 5.86 -1.12
N PRO A 76 7.77 4.83 -0.60
CA PRO A 76 9.17 4.57 -0.93
C PRO A 76 9.29 3.88 -2.30
N ASP A 77 10.15 4.42 -3.16
CA ASP A 77 10.66 3.81 -4.41
C ASP A 77 12.17 3.55 -4.19
N MET A 78 12.57 2.29 -4.28
CA MET A 78 13.92 1.85 -4.04
C MET A 78 14.45 1.06 -5.22
N ARG A 79 15.67 1.39 -5.65
CA ARG A 79 16.31 0.79 -6.83
C ARG A 79 17.66 0.22 -6.48
N PHE A 80 17.90 -1.01 -6.94
CA PHE A 80 19.12 -1.77 -6.70
C PHE A 80 19.63 -2.37 -8.02
N ASP A 81 20.93 -2.64 -8.13
CA ASP A 81 21.41 -3.60 -9.14
C ASP A 81 21.02 -5.02 -8.76
N LEU A 82 21.25 -5.96 -9.68
CA LEU A 82 21.10 -7.38 -9.40
C LEU A 82 22.16 -7.95 -8.44
N GLU A 83 23.22 -7.21 -8.12
CA GLU A 83 24.20 -7.56 -7.08
C GLU A 83 23.75 -7.07 -5.68
N GLY A 84 22.62 -6.36 -5.59
CA GLY A 84 22.06 -5.80 -4.36
C GLY A 84 22.61 -4.43 -3.95
N LYS A 85 23.47 -3.78 -4.74
CA LYS A 85 23.96 -2.43 -4.44
C LYS A 85 22.84 -1.41 -4.67
N PRO A 86 22.56 -0.53 -3.70
CA PRO A 86 21.53 0.48 -3.84
C PRO A 86 21.99 1.57 -4.82
N TRP A 87 21.06 2.10 -5.61
CA TRP A 87 21.37 3.14 -6.59
C TRP A 87 20.65 4.44 -6.30
N THR A 88 19.33 4.38 -6.12
CA THR A 88 18.48 5.53 -5.87
C THR A 88 17.34 5.11 -4.99
N PHE A 89 17.14 5.86 -3.91
CA PHE A 89 15.96 5.77 -3.07
C PHE A 89 15.21 7.09 -3.13
N ILE A 90 13.90 6.99 -3.24
CA ILE A 90 13.01 8.14 -3.29
C ILE A 90 11.92 7.88 -2.27
N PHE A 91 11.82 8.78 -1.30
CA PHE A 91 10.81 8.70 -0.26
C PHE A 91 9.83 9.85 -0.46
N TRP A 92 8.59 9.54 -0.86
CA TRP A 92 7.52 10.53 -0.94
C TRP A 92 6.69 10.50 0.33
N LEU A 93 6.50 11.66 0.95
CA LEU A 93 5.54 11.87 2.01
C LEU A 93 4.48 12.84 1.51
N ARG A 94 3.23 12.36 1.42
CA ARG A 94 2.08 13.13 0.93
C ARG A 94 1.07 13.31 2.05
N ASN A 95 0.59 14.54 2.23
CA ASN A 95 -0.40 14.85 3.26
C ASN A 95 -1.44 15.86 2.76
N LYS A 96 -2.71 15.57 3.04
CA LYS A 96 -3.87 16.46 2.79
C LYS A 96 -4.50 17.04 4.07
N ALA A 97 -3.80 17.03 5.20
CA ALA A 97 -4.39 17.38 6.50
C ALA A 97 -4.37 18.87 6.85
N ILE A 98 -3.77 19.73 6.03
CA ILE A 98 -3.63 21.16 6.38
C ILE A 98 -4.88 21.93 5.96
N ASP A 99 -5.50 22.58 6.93
CA ASP A 99 -6.54 23.58 6.69
C ASP A 99 -5.87 24.88 6.23
N THR A 100 -6.19 25.33 5.03
CA THR A 100 -5.74 26.63 4.52
C THR A 100 -6.95 27.53 4.29
N GLU A 101 -6.81 28.82 4.54
CA GLU A 101 -7.86 29.81 4.28
C GLU A 101 -8.17 29.95 2.78
N ILE A 102 -7.22 29.55 1.93
CA ILE A 102 -7.26 29.71 0.48
C ILE A 102 -7.95 28.52 -0.20
N VAL A 103 -7.81 27.30 0.34
CA VAL A 103 -8.28 26.06 -0.27
C VAL A 103 -8.88 25.13 0.80
N PRO A 104 -10.07 24.54 0.57
CA PRO A 104 -10.66 23.55 1.47
C PRO A 104 -9.70 22.40 1.81
N LYS A 105 -9.83 21.85 3.03
CA LYS A 105 -8.95 20.80 3.58
C LYS A 105 -8.75 19.58 2.69
N ASP A 106 -9.73 19.21 1.87
CA ASP A 106 -9.67 18.00 1.03
C ASP A 106 -8.93 18.22 -0.29
N ASP A 107 -8.73 19.49 -0.67
CA ASP A 107 -8.14 19.88 -1.96
C ASP A 107 -6.66 20.28 -1.84
N PHE A 108 -6.19 20.68 -0.65
CA PHE A 108 -4.80 21.06 -0.46
C PHE A 108 -3.88 19.83 -0.35
N ASN A 109 -2.90 19.70 -1.24
CA ASN A 109 -1.95 18.58 -1.29
C ASN A 109 -0.52 19.04 -1.00
N ARG A 110 0.10 18.52 0.06
CA ARG A 110 1.54 18.68 0.31
C ARG A 110 2.31 17.44 -0.07
N ASN A 111 3.36 17.64 -0.85
CA ASN A 111 4.31 16.62 -1.23
C ASN A 111 5.70 17.02 -0.76
N ILE A 112 6.34 16.16 0.02
CA ILE A 112 7.75 16.28 0.38
C ILE A 112 8.44 15.03 -0.13
N SER A 113 9.59 15.22 -0.80
CA SER A 113 10.42 14.10 -1.21
C SER A 113 11.84 14.22 -0.74
N LEU A 114 12.40 13.07 -0.37
CA LEU A 114 13.83 12.90 -0.19
C LEU A 114 14.33 11.97 -1.29
N VAL A 115 15.23 12.48 -2.11
CA VAL A 115 15.90 11.72 -3.18
C VAL A 115 17.34 11.48 -2.72
N TYR A 116 17.70 10.22 -2.57
CA TYR A 116 19.07 9.82 -2.29
C TYR A 116 19.63 9.05 -3.48
N SER A 117 20.85 9.40 -3.90
CA SER A 117 21.54 8.73 -5.00
C SER A 117 22.90 8.24 -4.52
N PHE A 118 23.11 6.93 -4.57
CA PHE A 118 24.34 6.28 -4.11
C PHE A 118 25.40 6.34 -5.21
N GLY A 119 26.36 7.25 -5.10
CA GLY A 119 27.46 7.39 -6.05
C GLY A 119 28.15 6.04 -6.31
N GLY A 120 28.09 5.55 -7.56
CA GLY A 120 28.66 4.27 -7.97
C GLY A 120 29.80 4.49 -8.96
N GLU A 121 30.84 3.67 -8.84
CA GLU A 121 32.07 3.69 -9.64
C GLU A 121 31.80 3.58 -11.17
N ASN A 122 30.68 2.95 -11.55
CA ASN A 122 30.25 2.76 -12.94
C ASN A 122 29.53 3.96 -13.58
N ARG A 123 29.32 5.07 -12.86
CA ARG A 123 28.65 6.28 -13.40
C ARG A 123 29.50 7.08 -14.41
N LEU A 124 30.75 6.68 -14.64
CA LEU A 124 31.72 7.36 -15.49
C LEU A 124 32.13 6.55 -16.75
N LYS A 125 31.31 5.63 -17.26
CA LYS A 125 31.61 5.09 -18.59
C LYS A 125 31.09 6.09 -19.64
N PRO A 126 31.97 6.89 -20.28
CA PRO A 126 31.52 7.73 -21.38
C PRO A 126 30.90 6.82 -22.43
N VAL A 127 29.68 7.14 -22.85
CA VAL A 127 29.11 6.58 -24.07
C VAL A 127 30.16 6.80 -25.14
N ARG A 128 30.79 5.72 -25.64
CA ARG A 128 31.70 5.82 -26.78
C ARG A 128 30.92 6.50 -27.89
N LYS A 129 31.31 7.73 -28.22
CA LYS A 129 30.86 8.36 -29.46
C LYS A 129 31.37 7.46 -30.59
N ILE A 130 30.42 6.83 -31.27
CA ILE A 130 30.64 6.15 -32.54
C ILE A 130 30.71 7.25 -33.60
#